data_AF-X1MLH0-F1
#
_entry.id   AF-X1MLH0-F1
#
_cell.length_a   1.000
_cell.length_b   1.000
_cell.length_c   1.000
_cell.angle_alpha   90.00
_cell.angle_beta   90.00
_cell.angle_gamma   90.00
#
_symmetry.space_group_name_H-M   'P 1'
#
loop_
_entity.id
_entity.type
_entity.pdbx_description
1 polymer ?
#
loop_
_entity_poly.entity_id
_entity_poly.type
_entity_poly.pdbx_seq_one_letter_code
_entity_poly.pdbx_strand_id
1 'polypeptide(L)'
;YEMEKLYRLGVQVSSTLDINMVLDFCINTTVEVLEARVGFLLLADEDSSRLFLATMAKSEDKIPHSQGLSSTDSVRIVKPQKVWLEQGKGIAGRVAKDKKSLLVNSVDSKERLNRIYEDCGFEVKSVLSVPLLVKDKVIGVIQVCNKRKDVVFRKEDEHLLVSFAVHAAIAIENAKLYQEVAEKERMKKELEIAHQLQTSLLPENPPQVKGYEIGAMSVPATEVGGDFYDFIDVSEGKIGFVIGDVAGKGLPAALFMALSRSFLRAEAIGNLEVKTVMEKTNRLVSGDAREGMFVTAFYAILDIVGKNLRLSNAGHNPPLLFHSSTGECEELRMDGIALGAFAEARFQEK
;
A
#
# COMPACT_ATOMS: atom_id res chain seq x y z
N TYR A 1 -34.46 6.23 -25.89
CA TYR A 1 -34.45 6.62 -24.46
C TYR A 1 -33.59 5.67 -23.62
N GLU A 2 -33.86 4.36 -23.58
CA GLU A 2 -33.00 3.38 -22.86
C GLU A 2 -31.56 3.31 -23.40
N MET A 3 -31.40 3.24 -24.74
CA MET A 3 -30.08 3.25 -25.41
C MET A 3 -29.24 4.50 -25.10
N GLU A 4 -29.88 5.64 -24.87
CA GLU A 4 -29.19 6.91 -24.59
C GLU A 4 -28.67 6.97 -23.14
N LYS A 5 -29.40 6.36 -22.19
CA LYS A 5 -28.93 6.18 -20.81
C LYS A 5 -27.79 5.15 -20.71
N LEU A 6 -27.88 4.04 -21.46
CA LEU A 6 -26.79 3.07 -21.59
C LEU A 6 -25.54 3.67 -22.27
N TYR A 7 -25.72 4.55 -23.26
CA TYR A 7 -24.61 5.26 -23.90
C TYR A 7 -23.94 6.27 -22.95
N ARG A 8 -24.73 7.04 -22.17
CA ARG A 8 -24.19 7.92 -21.12
C ARG A 8 -23.43 7.13 -20.05
N LEU A 9 -23.86 5.91 -19.74
CA LEU A 9 -23.14 5.00 -18.85
C LEU A 9 -21.77 4.64 -19.42
N GLY A 10 -21.68 4.28 -20.69
CA GLY A 10 -20.39 4.03 -21.35
C GLY A 10 -19.44 5.24 -21.29
N VAL A 11 -19.94 6.46 -21.50
CA VAL A 11 -19.12 7.68 -21.54
C VAL A 11 -18.71 8.18 -20.15
N GLN A 12 -19.65 8.31 -19.18
CA GLN A 12 -19.33 8.84 -17.85
C GLN A 12 -18.58 7.86 -16.95
N VAL A 13 -18.82 6.56 -17.13
CA VAL A 13 -18.14 5.53 -16.36
C VAL A 13 -16.75 5.25 -16.93
N SER A 14 -16.56 5.39 -18.24
CA SER A 14 -15.21 5.37 -18.83
C SER A 14 -14.38 6.61 -18.49
N SER A 15 -15.00 7.76 -18.16
CA SER A 15 -14.28 9.00 -17.84
C SER A 15 -13.92 9.14 -16.36
N THR A 16 -14.52 8.34 -15.48
CA THR A 16 -14.37 8.48 -14.03
C THR A 16 -13.64 7.26 -13.46
N LEU A 17 -12.39 7.47 -13.03
CA LEU A 17 -11.51 6.41 -12.54
C LEU A 17 -11.63 6.19 -11.01
N ASP A 18 -12.54 6.91 -10.35
CA ASP A 18 -12.83 6.77 -8.92
C ASP A 18 -13.93 5.71 -8.70
N ILE A 19 -13.56 4.62 -8.03
CA ILE A 19 -14.48 3.52 -7.73
C ILE A 19 -15.74 3.99 -7.00
N ASN A 20 -15.65 4.98 -6.10
CA ASN A 20 -16.80 5.46 -5.34
C ASN A 20 -17.80 6.17 -6.25
N MET A 21 -17.31 6.99 -7.17
CA MET A 21 -18.16 7.67 -8.15
C MET A 21 -18.83 6.67 -9.10
N VAL A 22 -18.11 5.62 -9.52
CA VAL A 22 -18.66 4.56 -10.35
C VAL A 22 -19.76 3.80 -9.61
N LEU A 23 -19.52 3.41 -8.35
CA LEU A 23 -20.51 2.72 -7.52
C LEU A 23 -21.77 3.57 -7.30
N ASP A 24 -21.59 4.85 -6.94
CA ASP A 24 -22.68 5.78 -6.68
C ASP A 24 -23.50 6.03 -7.95
N PHE A 25 -22.83 6.23 -9.09
CA PHE A 25 -23.49 6.37 -10.38
C PHE A 25 -24.29 5.11 -10.76
N CYS A 26 -23.71 3.91 -10.58
CA CYS A 26 -24.38 2.66 -10.89
C CYS A 26 -25.67 2.50 -10.09
N ILE A 27 -25.62 2.73 -8.77
CA ILE A 27 -26.79 2.53 -7.93
C ILE A 27 -27.84 3.64 -8.13
N ASN A 28 -27.40 4.89 -8.33
CA ASN A 28 -28.28 6.01 -8.64
C ASN A 28 -29.09 5.74 -9.91
N THR A 29 -28.39 5.40 -10.99
CA THR A 29 -29.00 5.10 -12.29
C THR A 29 -29.96 3.93 -12.20
N THR A 30 -29.59 2.89 -11.44
CA THR A 30 -30.46 1.73 -11.23
C THR A 30 -31.78 2.12 -10.57
N VAL A 31 -31.72 2.92 -9.49
CA VAL A 31 -32.91 3.38 -8.75
C VAL A 31 -33.81 4.23 -9.64
N GLU A 32 -33.23 5.15 -10.41
CA GLU A 32 -33.97 6.00 -11.35
C GLU A 32 -34.65 5.19 -12.47
N VAL A 33 -33.89 4.30 -13.13
CA VAL A 33 -34.35 3.56 -14.31
C VAL A 33 -35.44 2.55 -13.97
N LEU A 34 -35.30 1.85 -12.85
CA LEU A 34 -36.30 0.87 -12.40
C LEU A 34 -37.44 1.50 -11.59
N GLU A 35 -37.43 2.82 -11.45
CA GLU A 35 -38.35 3.58 -10.59
C GLU A 35 -38.46 2.96 -9.19
N ALA A 36 -37.35 2.54 -8.59
CA ALA A 36 -37.33 1.94 -7.25
C ALA A 36 -37.29 3.01 -6.15
N ARG A 37 -37.73 2.67 -4.93
CA ARG A 37 -37.58 3.57 -3.77
C ARG A 37 -36.18 3.54 -3.19
N VAL A 38 -35.50 2.40 -3.24
CA VAL A 38 -34.13 2.25 -2.76
C VAL A 38 -33.38 1.22 -3.59
N GLY A 39 -32.08 1.42 -3.73
CA GLY A 39 -31.14 0.48 -4.31
C GLY A 39 -29.93 0.27 -3.42
N PHE A 40 -29.47 -0.96 -3.33
CA PHE A 40 -28.27 -1.41 -2.63
C PHE A 40 -27.27 -1.96 -3.65
N LEU A 41 -26.02 -1.55 -3.52
CA LEU A 41 -24.91 -2.16 -4.24
C LEU A 41 -23.97 -2.78 -3.21
N LEU A 42 -23.88 -4.10 -3.25
CA LEU A 42 -23.00 -4.89 -2.41
C LEU A 42 -21.81 -5.36 -3.24
N LEU A 43 -20.61 -5.33 -2.67
CA LEU A 43 -19.40 -5.86 -3.30
C LEU A 43 -18.93 -7.10 -2.54
N ALA A 44 -18.37 -8.05 -3.28
CA ALA A 44 -17.76 -9.24 -2.71
C ALA A 44 -16.35 -8.94 -2.17
N ASP A 45 -15.94 -9.65 -1.13
CA ASP A 45 -14.53 -9.74 -0.73
C ASP A 45 -13.70 -10.52 -1.78
N GLU A 46 -12.38 -10.57 -1.60
CA GLU A 46 -11.46 -11.16 -2.59
C GLU A 46 -11.78 -12.63 -2.89
N ASP A 47 -12.08 -13.40 -1.84
CA ASP A 47 -12.45 -14.82 -1.87
C ASP A 47 -13.91 -15.04 -2.25
N SER A 48 -14.68 -13.96 -2.44
CA SER A 48 -16.12 -13.98 -2.67
C SER A 48 -16.92 -14.66 -1.55
N SER A 49 -16.37 -14.85 -0.36
CA SER A 49 -17.03 -15.49 0.78
C SER A 49 -18.13 -14.61 1.42
N ARG A 50 -17.94 -13.29 1.34
CA ARG A 50 -18.81 -12.30 1.99
C ARG A 50 -19.09 -11.14 1.05
N LEU A 51 -20.25 -10.54 1.24
CA LEU A 51 -20.64 -9.29 0.63
C LEU A 51 -20.57 -8.19 1.68
N PHE A 52 -20.15 -6.99 1.30
CA PHE A 52 -20.32 -5.79 2.10
C PHE A 52 -21.16 -4.77 1.35
N LEU A 53 -22.00 -4.03 2.07
CA LEU A 53 -22.78 -2.95 1.49
C LEU A 53 -21.85 -1.77 1.17
N ALA A 54 -21.62 -1.53 -0.12
CA ALA A 54 -20.68 -0.52 -0.60
C ALA A 54 -21.33 0.86 -0.77
N THR A 55 -22.56 0.89 -1.28
CA THR A 55 -23.34 2.12 -1.41
C THR A 55 -24.84 1.83 -1.48
N MET A 56 -25.66 2.83 -1.15
CA MET A 56 -27.11 2.80 -1.27
C MET A 56 -27.60 4.11 -1.89
N ALA A 57 -28.64 4.02 -2.73
CA ALA A 57 -29.36 5.17 -3.26
C ALA A 57 -30.82 5.12 -2.85
N LYS A 58 -31.39 6.26 -2.45
CA LYS A 58 -32.80 6.40 -2.09
C LYS A 58 -33.48 7.42 -2.97
N SER A 59 -34.65 7.09 -3.51
CA SER A 59 -35.53 8.07 -4.14
C SER A 59 -36.20 8.90 -3.04
N GLU A 60 -36.10 10.23 -3.13
CA GLU A 60 -36.88 11.15 -2.30
C GLU A 60 -38.20 11.46 -3.02
N ASP A 61 -39.33 11.18 -2.38
CA ASP A 61 -40.62 11.69 -2.83
C ASP A 61 -40.63 13.20 -2.53
N LYS A 62 -40.54 14.07 -3.55
CA LYS A 62 -40.74 15.50 -3.31
C LYS A 62 -42.19 15.72 -2.87
N ILE A 63 -42.38 16.40 -1.74
CA ILE A 63 -43.67 17.02 -1.41
C ILE A 63 -44.03 17.93 -2.60
N PRO A 64 -45.21 17.82 -3.21
CA PRO A 64 -45.58 18.68 -4.31
C PRO A 64 -45.71 20.12 -3.78
N HIS A 65 -44.66 20.91 -3.91
CA HIS A 65 -44.81 22.34 -3.86
C HIS A 65 -45.49 22.77 -5.16
N SER A 66 -46.69 23.28 -4.98
CA SER A 66 -47.53 23.90 -5.97
C SER A 66 -46.73 24.90 -6.80
N GLN A 67 -46.35 24.50 -8.00
CA GLN A 67 -46.54 25.20 -9.28
C GLN A 67 -45.66 24.52 -10.32
N GLY A 68 -46.31 24.11 -11.42
CA GLY A 68 -45.78 23.16 -12.37
C GLY A 68 -44.42 23.53 -12.93
N LEU A 69 -43.51 22.56 -12.90
CA LEU A 69 -42.62 22.13 -13.98
C LEU A 69 -42.12 20.73 -13.56
N SER A 70 -42.03 19.81 -14.53
CA SER A 70 -41.72 18.37 -14.41
C SER A 70 -41.05 17.89 -13.11
N SER A 71 -41.74 17.02 -12.35
CA SER A 71 -41.19 16.28 -11.22
C SER A 71 -40.19 15.23 -11.70
N THR A 72 -38.92 15.58 -11.83
CA THR A 72 -37.85 14.59 -11.74
C THR A 72 -37.57 14.38 -10.25
N ASP A 73 -37.91 13.18 -9.77
CA ASP A 73 -37.57 12.74 -8.42
C ASP A 73 -36.05 12.83 -8.21
N SER A 74 -35.62 13.35 -7.07
CA SER A 74 -34.19 13.42 -6.73
C SER A 74 -33.79 12.13 -6.02
N VAL A 75 -32.72 11.49 -6.49
CA VAL A 75 -32.13 10.33 -5.83
C VAL A 75 -30.94 10.79 -4.97
N ARG A 76 -30.89 10.32 -3.74
CA ARG A 76 -29.86 10.65 -2.75
C ARG A 76 -28.99 9.44 -2.45
N ILE A 77 -27.67 9.63 -2.56
CA ILE A 77 -26.67 8.64 -2.14
C ILE A 77 -26.54 8.63 -0.61
N VAL A 78 -26.48 7.44 -0.04
CA VAL A 78 -26.24 7.18 1.38
C VAL A 78 -25.05 6.23 1.49
N LYS A 79 -24.04 6.63 2.27
CA LYS A 79 -22.92 5.75 2.64
C LYS A 79 -23.27 5.05 3.94
N PRO A 80 -23.64 3.75 3.91
CA PRO A 80 -24.04 3.03 5.09
C PRO A 80 -22.82 2.65 5.94
N GLN A 81 -23.05 2.25 7.20
CA GLN A 81 -22.02 1.53 7.94
C GLN A 81 -21.67 0.23 7.20
N LYS A 82 -20.42 -0.24 7.31
CA LYS A 82 -20.00 -1.50 6.67
C LYS A 82 -20.77 -2.67 7.28
N VAL A 83 -21.86 -3.04 6.62
CA VAL A 83 -22.65 -4.24 6.93
C VAL A 83 -22.14 -5.38 6.07
N TRP A 84 -21.76 -6.47 6.73
CA TRP A 84 -21.33 -7.70 6.08
C TRP A 84 -22.46 -8.71 6.01
N LEU A 85 -22.54 -9.42 4.89
CA LEU A 85 -23.49 -10.49 4.62
C LEU A 85 -22.74 -11.70 4.08
N GLU A 86 -22.91 -12.86 4.71
CA GLU A 86 -22.36 -14.11 4.19
C GLU A 86 -23.09 -14.56 2.93
N GLN A 87 -22.38 -15.23 2.02
CA GLN A 87 -23.02 -15.89 0.88
C GLN A 87 -24.11 -16.87 1.34
N GLY A 88 -25.20 -16.92 0.58
CA GLY A 88 -26.39 -17.72 0.88
C GLY A 88 -27.31 -17.15 1.96
N LYS A 89 -26.91 -16.11 2.72
CA LYS A 89 -27.79 -15.46 3.71
C LYS A 89 -28.58 -14.30 3.08
N GLY A 90 -29.89 -14.28 3.29
CA GLY A 90 -30.79 -13.27 2.71
C GLY A 90 -30.87 -13.32 1.18
N ILE A 91 -31.60 -12.39 0.58
CA ILE A 91 -31.83 -12.35 -0.87
C ILE A 91 -30.50 -12.12 -1.62
N ALA A 92 -29.78 -11.05 -1.29
CA ALA A 92 -28.50 -10.73 -1.93
C ALA A 92 -27.45 -11.85 -1.78
N GLY A 93 -27.35 -12.48 -0.60
CA GLY A 93 -26.42 -13.60 -0.40
C GLY A 93 -26.77 -14.83 -1.25
N ARG A 94 -28.07 -15.14 -1.42
CA ARG A 94 -28.50 -16.22 -2.33
C ARG A 94 -28.18 -15.90 -3.79
N VAL A 95 -28.43 -14.65 -4.23
CA VAL A 95 -28.07 -14.20 -5.59
C VAL A 95 -26.58 -14.35 -5.86
N ALA A 96 -25.72 -13.95 -4.92
CA ALA A 96 -24.28 -14.15 -5.04
C ALA A 96 -23.88 -15.62 -5.08
N LYS A 97 -24.49 -16.47 -4.23
CA LYS A 97 -24.19 -17.90 -4.19
C LYS A 97 -24.61 -18.62 -5.48
N ASP A 98 -25.82 -18.37 -5.94
CA ASP A 98 -26.45 -19.11 -7.04
C ASP A 98 -26.13 -18.51 -8.42
N LYS A 99 -25.53 -17.31 -8.45
CA LYS A 99 -25.23 -16.51 -9.66
C LYS A 99 -26.46 -16.27 -10.53
N LYS A 100 -27.64 -16.19 -9.91
CA LYS A 100 -28.94 -16.04 -10.57
C LYS A 100 -29.73 -14.89 -9.93
N SER A 101 -30.46 -14.18 -10.77
CA SER A 101 -31.38 -13.13 -10.34
C SER A 101 -32.52 -13.69 -9.48
N LEU A 102 -32.98 -12.89 -8.52
CA LEU A 102 -34.15 -13.18 -7.71
C LEU A 102 -35.14 -12.01 -7.78
N LEU A 103 -36.38 -12.33 -8.16
CA LEU A 103 -37.52 -11.43 -8.19
C LEU A 103 -38.51 -11.85 -7.11
N VAL A 104 -38.59 -11.07 -6.04
CA VAL A 104 -39.41 -11.35 -4.85
C VAL A 104 -40.45 -10.25 -4.69
N ASN A 105 -41.70 -10.52 -5.07
CA ASN A 105 -42.79 -9.54 -4.98
C ASN A 105 -43.49 -9.52 -3.61
N SER A 106 -43.18 -10.47 -2.73
CA SER A 106 -43.63 -10.50 -1.35
C SER A 106 -42.49 -11.01 -0.46
N VAL A 107 -41.81 -10.08 0.21
CA VAL A 107 -40.72 -10.41 1.13
C VAL A 107 -41.30 -10.84 2.47
N ASP A 108 -40.82 -11.97 3.01
CA ASP A 108 -41.26 -12.48 4.31
C ASP A 108 -40.70 -11.67 5.49
N SER A 109 -41.29 -11.86 6.68
CA SER A 109 -40.90 -11.12 7.89
C SER A 109 -39.46 -11.38 8.36
N LYS A 110 -38.90 -12.56 8.07
CA LYS A 110 -37.54 -12.94 8.46
C LYS A 110 -36.49 -12.32 7.53
N GLU A 111 -36.78 -12.26 6.24
CA GLU A 111 -35.96 -11.60 5.23
C GLU A 111 -35.93 -10.09 5.41
N ARG A 112 -37.03 -9.48 5.90
CA ARG A 112 -37.09 -8.05 6.25
C ARG A 112 -36.17 -7.64 7.40
N LEU A 113 -35.78 -8.57 8.27
CA LEU A 113 -34.87 -8.32 9.40
C LEU A 113 -33.39 -8.33 9.00
N ASN A 114 -33.07 -8.40 7.70
CA ASN A 114 -31.68 -8.31 7.26
C ASN A 114 -31.12 -6.91 7.55
N ARG A 115 -29.92 -6.85 8.13
CA ARG A 115 -29.24 -5.62 8.52
C ARG A 115 -29.09 -4.60 7.39
N ILE A 116 -28.99 -5.05 6.14
CA ILE A 116 -28.90 -4.15 4.98
C ILE A 116 -30.15 -3.27 4.82
N TYR A 117 -31.29 -3.62 5.44
CA TYR A 117 -32.54 -2.87 5.37
C TYR A 117 -32.80 -1.95 6.56
N GLU A 118 -31.99 -2.00 7.62
CA GLU A 118 -32.20 -1.20 8.84
C GLU A 118 -32.29 0.29 8.51
N ASP A 119 -31.43 0.75 7.59
CA ASP A 119 -31.38 2.14 7.16
C ASP A 119 -32.46 2.51 6.13
N CYS A 120 -33.34 1.62 5.67
CA CYS A 120 -34.36 1.95 4.65
C CYS A 120 -35.27 3.10 5.09
N GLY A 121 -35.70 3.09 6.35
CA GLY A 121 -36.74 4.00 6.86
C GLY A 121 -38.17 3.66 6.39
N PHE A 122 -38.35 2.52 5.73
CA PHE A 122 -39.64 1.98 5.32
C PHE A 122 -39.59 0.45 5.21
N GLU A 123 -40.76 -0.18 5.20
CA GLU A 123 -40.89 -1.63 5.08
C GLU A 123 -40.55 -2.10 3.65
N VAL A 124 -39.63 -3.06 3.53
CA VAL A 124 -39.28 -3.70 2.25
C VAL A 124 -40.33 -4.76 1.91
N LYS A 125 -41.12 -4.49 0.86
CA LYS A 125 -42.25 -5.33 0.40
C LYS A 125 -41.89 -6.17 -0.82
N SER A 126 -41.13 -5.60 -1.75
CA SER A 126 -40.65 -6.27 -2.96
C SER A 126 -39.17 -5.98 -3.21
N VAL A 127 -38.48 -6.96 -3.78
CA VAL A 127 -37.04 -6.94 -4.05
C VAL A 127 -36.79 -7.54 -5.42
N LEU A 128 -35.97 -6.85 -6.23
CA LEU A 128 -35.35 -7.41 -7.42
C LEU A 128 -33.83 -7.33 -7.22
N SER A 129 -33.16 -8.49 -7.30
CA SER A 129 -31.73 -8.62 -7.01
C SER A 129 -31.04 -9.39 -8.13
N VAL A 130 -29.89 -8.89 -8.60
CA VAL A 130 -29.11 -9.49 -9.68
C VAL A 130 -27.61 -9.55 -9.32
N PRO A 131 -26.88 -10.57 -9.79
CA PRO A 131 -25.46 -10.65 -9.53
C PRO A 131 -24.68 -9.71 -10.47
N LEU A 132 -23.57 -9.17 -9.98
CA LEU A 132 -22.54 -8.52 -10.79
C LEU A 132 -21.47 -9.57 -11.11
N LEU A 133 -21.35 -9.94 -12.39
CA LEU A 133 -20.47 -11.01 -12.86
C LEU A 133 -19.39 -10.49 -13.80
N VAL A 134 -18.14 -10.89 -13.56
CA VAL A 134 -17.02 -10.71 -14.48
C VAL A 134 -16.34 -12.06 -14.68
N LYS A 135 -16.30 -12.56 -15.93
CA LYS A 135 -15.71 -13.89 -16.26
C LYS A 135 -16.19 -15.00 -15.30
N ASP A 136 -17.49 -15.07 -15.06
CA ASP A 136 -18.16 -15.98 -14.11
C ASP A 136 -17.83 -15.81 -12.62
N LYS A 137 -16.98 -14.85 -12.24
CA LYS A 137 -16.74 -14.47 -10.85
C LYS A 137 -17.79 -13.45 -10.39
N VAL A 138 -18.36 -13.66 -9.20
CA VAL A 138 -19.26 -12.70 -8.56
C VAL A 138 -18.42 -11.61 -7.91
N ILE A 139 -18.50 -10.39 -8.43
CA ILE A 139 -17.82 -9.23 -7.84
C ILE A 139 -18.75 -8.44 -6.90
N GLY A 140 -20.05 -8.74 -6.93
CA GLY A 140 -21.05 -8.06 -6.12
C GLY A 140 -22.49 -8.41 -6.50
N VAL A 141 -23.42 -7.65 -5.95
CA VAL A 141 -24.87 -7.77 -6.17
C VAL A 141 -25.47 -6.37 -6.23
N ILE A 142 -26.32 -6.12 -7.24
CA ILE A 142 -27.20 -4.95 -7.27
C ILE A 142 -28.60 -5.42 -6.86
N GLN A 143 -29.20 -4.67 -5.95
CA GLN A 143 -30.53 -4.95 -5.46
C GLN A 143 -31.37 -3.68 -5.42
N VAL A 144 -32.60 -3.73 -5.90
CA VAL A 144 -33.58 -2.66 -5.73
C VAL A 144 -34.77 -3.15 -4.93
N CYS A 145 -35.36 -2.26 -4.13
CA CYS A 145 -36.51 -2.57 -3.31
C CYS A 145 -37.64 -1.57 -3.54
N ASN A 146 -38.87 -2.07 -3.45
CA ASN A 146 -40.13 -1.34 -3.60
C ASN A 146 -40.18 -0.48 -4.87
N LYS A 147 -40.76 -1.00 -5.95
CA LYS A 147 -41.07 -0.19 -7.13
C LYS A 147 -42.06 0.92 -6.74
N ARG A 148 -41.85 2.13 -7.26
CA ARG A 148 -42.70 3.30 -6.98
C ARG A 148 -44.08 3.13 -7.62
N LYS A 149 -45.03 3.96 -7.16
CA LYS A 149 -46.46 3.94 -7.57
C LYS A 149 -47.19 2.64 -7.22
N ASP A 150 -46.73 1.94 -6.16
CA ASP A 150 -47.28 0.67 -5.65
C ASP A 150 -47.41 -0.45 -6.70
N VAL A 151 -46.51 -0.45 -7.68
CA VAL A 151 -46.42 -1.51 -8.69
C VAL A 151 -45.47 -2.61 -8.21
N VAL A 152 -45.64 -3.83 -8.72
CA VAL A 152 -44.70 -4.94 -8.50
C VAL A 152 -43.63 -4.97 -9.60
N PHE A 153 -42.45 -5.49 -9.28
CA PHE A 153 -41.41 -5.73 -10.29
C PHE A 153 -41.85 -6.88 -11.22
N ARG A 154 -41.58 -6.72 -12.51
CA ARG A 154 -41.91 -7.69 -13.56
C ARG A 154 -40.66 -8.26 -14.22
N LYS A 155 -40.84 -9.24 -15.11
CA LYS A 155 -39.73 -9.86 -15.84
C LYS A 155 -38.99 -8.87 -16.74
N GLU A 156 -39.67 -7.85 -17.26
CA GLU A 156 -39.04 -6.79 -18.03
C GLU A 156 -38.07 -5.96 -17.18
N ASP A 157 -38.41 -5.69 -15.91
CA ASP A 157 -37.53 -5.01 -14.97
C ASP A 157 -36.28 -5.86 -14.65
N GLU A 158 -36.48 -7.17 -14.51
CA GLU A 158 -35.37 -8.12 -14.30
C GLU A 158 -34.42 -8.15 -15.51
N HIS A 159 -34.95 -8.22 -16.74
CA HIS A 159 -34.12 -8.16 -17.95
C HIS A 159 -33.35 -6.85 -18.06
N LEU A 160 -34.00 -5.72 -17.75
CA LEU A 160 -33.36 -4.41 -17.75
C LEU A 160 -32.23 -4.33 -16.72
N LEU A 161 -32.46 -4.82 -15.50
CA LEU A 161 -31.46 -4.81 -14.44
C LEU A 161 -30.30 -5.77 -14.75
N VAL A 162 -30.57 -6.96 -15.30
CA VAL A 162 -29.52 -7.89 -15.72
C VAL A 162 -28.64 -7.26 -16.80
N SER A 163 -29.24 -6.62 -17.80
CA SER A 163 -28.50 -5.90 -18.85
C SER A 163 -27.62 -4.78 -18.27
N PHE A 164 -28.18 -3.99 -17.35
CA PHE A 164 -27.43 -2.96 -16.63
C PHE A 164 -26.28 -3.53 -15.80
N ALA A 165 -26.52 -4.64 -15.09
CA ALA A 165 -25.54 -5.28 -14.21
C ALA A 165 -24.31 -5.79 -14.96
N VAL A 166 -24.44 -6.24 -16.21
CA VAL A 166 -23.29 -6.62 -17.05
C VAL A 166 -22.34 -5.43 -17.24
N HIS A 167 -22.87 -4.26 -17.60
CA HIS A 167 -22.06 -3.07 -17.81
C HIS A 167 -21.52 -2.50 -16.49
N ALA A 168 -22.34 -2.49 -15.44
CA ALA A 168 -21.92 -2.05 -14.10
C ALA A 168 -20.79 -2.93 -13.55
N ALA A 169 -20.85 -4.24 -13.77
CA ALA A 169 -19.81 -5.17 -13.31
C ALA A 169 -18.46 -4.85 -13.97
N ILE A 170 -18.43 -4.68 -15.29
CA ILE A 170 -17.20 -4.34 -16.04
C ILE A 170 -16.63 -3.00 -15.56
N ALA A 171 -17.49 -2.01 -15.41
CA ALA A 171 -17.12 -0.68 -14.93
C ALA A 171 -16.48 -0.68 -13.55
N ILE A 172 -17.12 -1.36 -12.59
CA ILE A 172 -16.65 -1.44 -11.21
C ILE A 172 -15.31 -2.17 -11.15
N GLU A 173 -15.18 -3.28 -11.88
CA GLU A 173 -13.92 -4.04 -11.96
C GLU A 173 -12.79 -3.20 -12.56
N ASN A 174 -13.05 -2.47 -13.65
CA ASN A 174 -12.06 -1.60 -14.27
C ASN A 174 -11.61 -0.47 -13.33
N ALA A 175 -12.55 0.17 -12.63
CA ALA A 175 -12.23 1.21 -11.66
C ALA A 175 -11.39 0.67 -10.51
N LYS A 176 -11.71 -0.53 -10.01
CA LYS A 176 -10.93 -1.22 -8.97
C LYS A 176 -9.51 -1.53 -9.44
N LEU A 177 -9.36 -2.15 -10.62
CA LEU A 177 -8.05 -2.48 -11.19
C LEU A 177 -7.20 -1.24 -11.43
N TYR A 178 -7.80 -0.16 -11.93
CA TYR A 178 -7.08 1.09 -12.16
C TYR A 178 -6.58 1.69 -10.85
N GLN A 179 -7.41 1.72 -9.81
CA GLN A 179 -7.02 2.22 -8.49
C GLN A 179 -5.85 1.40 -7.91
N GLU A 180 -5.89 0.07 -8.02
CA GLU A 180 -4.78 -0.79 -7.57
C GLU A 180 -3.48 -0.52 -8.34
N VAL A 181 -3.56 -0.32 -9.66
CA VAL A 181 -2.39 0.03 -10.49
C VAL A 181 -1.83 1.40 -10.07
N ALA A 182 -2.69 2.42 -9.94
CA ALA A 182 -2.28 3.76 -9.55
C ALA A 182 -1.63 3.78 -8.15
N GLU A 183 -2.15 3.00 -7.21
CA GLU A 183 -1.58 2.87 -5.87
C GLU A 183 -0.20 2.21 -5.92
N LYS A 184 -0.03 1.12 -6.69
CA LYS A 184 1.27 0.46 -6.90
C LYS A 184 2.29 1.39 -7.55
N GLU A 185 1.89 2.15 -8.57
CA GLU A 185 2.75 3.13 -9.23
C GLU A 185 3.19 4.23 -8.27
N ARG A 186 2.27 4.73 -7.45
CA ARG A 186 2.59 5.72 -6.41
C ARG A 186 3.60 5.16 -5.41
N MET A 187 3.37 3.96 -4.86
CA MET A 187 4.29 3.33 -3.91
C MET A 187 5.67 3.11 -4.54
N LYS A 188 5.72 2.66 -5.80
CA LYS A 188 6.98 2.49 -6.54
C LYS A 188 7.75 3.80 -6.66
N LYS A 189 7.07 4.90 -6.99
CA LYS A 189 7.69 6.22 -7.09
C LYS A 189 8.23 6.71 -5.75
N GLU A 190 7.49 6.49 -4.66
CA GLU A 190 7.96 6.81 -3.31
C GLU A 190 9.23 6.02 -2.93
N LEU A 191 9.31 4.73 -3.32
CA LEU A 191 10.52 3.91 -3.13
C LEU A 191 11.69 4.36 -4.02
N GLU A 192 11.45 4.74 -5.27
CA GLU A 192 12.50 5.28 -6.16
C GLU A 192 13.11 6.58 -5.60
N ILE A 193 12.29 7.46 -5.03
CA ILE A 193 12.77 8.67 -4.36
C ILE A 193 13.62 8.30 -3.14
N ALA A 194 13.18 7.34 -2.32
CA ALA A 194 13.96 6.86 -1.18
C ALA A 194 15.31 6.26 -1.61
N HIS A 195 15.34 5.49 -2.70
CA HIS A 195 16.57 4.95 -3.29
C HIS A 195 17.54 6.05 -3.74
N GLN A 196 17.03 7.08 -4.41
CA GLN A 196 17.84 8.21 -4.84
C GLN A 196 18.44 8.97 -3.65
N LEU A 197 17.64 9.24 -2.61
CA LEU A 197 18.12 9.85 -1.38
C LEU A 197 19.19 9.00 -0.71
N GLN A 198 18.95 7.69 -0.58
CA GLN A 198 19.92 6.76 -0.02
C GLN A 198 21.24 6.77 -0.78
N THR A 199 21.18 6.67 -2.11
CA THR A 199 22.37 6.64 -2.97
C THR A 199 23.12 7.96 -2.91
N SER A 200 22.40 9.09 -2.84
CA SER A 200 23.01 10.43 -2.69
C SER A 200 23.74 10.64 -1.37
N LEU A 201 23.44 9.82 -0.35
CA LEU A 201 24.20 9.85 0.89
C LEU A 201 25.56 9.16 0.73
N LEU A 202 25.67 8.13 -0.12
CA LEU A 202 26.95 7.43 -0.33
C LEU A 202 27.94 8.32 -1.12
N PRO A 203 29.26 8.22 -0.86
CA PRO A 203 30.23 8.97 -1.65
C PRO A 203 30.16 8.60 -3.14
N GLU A 204 30.03 9.60 -4.02
CA GLU A 204 30.01 9.36 -5.47
C GLU A 204 31.38 8.94 -6.02
N ASN A 205 32.45 9.52 -5.46
CA ASN A 205 33.82 9.30 -5.92
C ASN A 205 34.74 9.01 -4.74
N PRO A 206 35.60 7.98 -4.83
CA PRO A 206 36.67 7.79 -3.87
C PRO A 206 37.63 9.01 -3.82
N PRO A 207 38.19 9.34 -2.65
CA PRO A 207 39.14 10.44 -2.53
C PRO A 207 40.41 10.15 -3.31
N GLN A 208 40.98 11.20 -3.92
CA GLN A 208 42.26 11.11 -4.62
C GLN A 208 43.41 11.30 -3.63
N VAL A 209 44.14 10.22 -3.36
CA VAL A 209 45.20 10.21 -2.33
C VAL A 209 46.52 9.83 -2.97
N LYS A 210 47.54 10.69 -2.84
CA LYS A 210 48.85 10.45 -3.45
C LYS A 210 49.46 9.14 -2.93
N GLY A 211 49.74 8.22 -3.85
CA GLY A 211 50.35 6.92 -3.54
C GLY A 211 49.37 5.82 -3.15
N TYR A 212 48.06 6.08 -3.19
CA TYR A 212 47.00 5.10 -2.95
C TYR A 212 45.98 5.15 -4.09
N GLU A 213 45.51 3.98 -4.49
CA GLU A 213 44.37 3.83 -5.39
C GLU A 213 43.19 3.31 -4.56
N ILE A 214 42.07 4.03 -4.60
CA ILE A 214 40.91 3.74 -3.76
C ILE A 214 39.71 3.52 -4.70
N GLY A 215 39.01 2.41 -4.49
CA GLY A 215 37.78 2.05 -5.20
C GLY A 215 36.70 1.64 -4.21
N ALA A 216 35.45 1.87 -4.59
CA ALA A 216 34.28 1.38 -3.87
C ALA A 216 33.15 1.06 -4.85
N MET A 217 32.32 0.08 -4.48
CA MET A 217 31.11 -0.26 -5.21
C MET A 217 30.06 -0.73 -4.21
N SER A 218 28.83 -0.24 -4.36
CA SER A 218 27.66 -0.75 -3.65
C SER A 218 26.55 -1.00 -4.66
N VAL A 219 26.03 -2.23 -4.69
CA VAL A 219 24.94 -2.63 -5.57
C VAL A 219 23.85 -3.23 -4.69
N PRO A 220 22.75 -2.51 -4.45
CA PRO A 220 21.70 -3.02 -3.58
C PRO A 220 20.92 -4.16 -4.26
N ALA A 221 20.49 -5.14 -3.46
CA ALA A 221 19.70 -6.28 -3.95
C ALA A 221 18.21 -5.94 -4.17
N THR A 222 17.72 -4.86 -3.53
CA THR A 222 16.36 -4.33 -3.62
C THR A 222 16.40 -2.83 -3.91
N GLU A 223 15.25 -2.16 -4.03
CA GLU A 223 15.17 -0.71 -4.27
C GLU A 223 15.90 0.10 -3.18
N VAL A 224 15.92 -0.35 -1.93
CA VAL A 224 16.73 0.27 -0.87
C VAL A 224 17.45 -0.78 -0.04
N GLY A 225 18.68 -0.49 0.38
CA GLY A 225 19.59 -1.43 1.08
C GLY A 225 19.87 -1.06 2.54
N GLY A 226 20.51 -1.97 3.28
CA GLY A 226 21.11 -1.65 4.59
C GLY A 226 22.60 -1.27 4.47
N ASP A 227 23.23 -1.68 3.38
CA ASP A 227 24.65 -1.55 3.11
C ASP A 227 25.07 -0.10 2.85
N PHE A 228 26.22 0.28 3.38
CA PHE A 228 26.83 1.57 3.15
C PHE A 228 28.35 1.52 3.24
N TYR A 229 28.98 2.52 2.64
CA TYR A 229 30.37 2.80 2.83
C TYR A 229 30.58 4.31 2.96
N ASP A 230 31.75 4.70 3.46
CA ASP A 230 32.09 6.10 3.58
C ASP A 230 33.60 6.37 3.54
N PHE A 231 33.96 7.57 3.07
CA PHE A 231 35.31 8.12 3.13
C PHE A 231 35.28 9.44 3.91
N ILE A 232 36.06 9.52 4.98
CA ILE A 232 35.99 10.62 5.95
C ILE A 232 37.35 11.28 6.08
N ASP A 233 37.44 12.59 5.87
CA ASP A 233 38.65 13.35 6.22
C ASP A 233 38.71 13.49 7.75
N VAL A 234 39.48 12.61 8.41
CA VAL A 234 39.54 12.52 9.87
C VAL A 234 40.38 13.67 10.44
N SER A 235 41.56 13.89 9.86
CA SER A 235 42.47 14.98 10.20
C SER A 235 43.45 15.20 9.05
N GLU A 236 44.35 16.18 9.16
CA GLU A 236 45.39 16.39 8.17
C GLU A 236 46.21 15.10 7.93
N GLY A 237 46.27 14.67 6.66
CA GLY A 237 46.98 13.45 6.26
C GLY A 237 46.36 12.13 6.71
N LYS A 238 45.12 12.12 7.23
CA LYS A 238 44.45 10.90 7.72
C LYS A 238 43.04 10.77 7.18
N ILE A 239 42.74 9.62 6.60
CA ILE A 239 41.45 9.33 5.95
C ILE A 239 40.81 8.11 6.61
N GLY A 240 39.56 8.24 6.99
CA GLY A 240 38.70 7.19 7.51
C GLY A 240 37.97 6.44 6.41
N PHE A 241 37.84 5.13 6.56
CA PHE A 241 37.12 4.22 5.68
C PHE A 241 36.07 3.48 6.48
N VAL A 242 34.84 3.45 5.97
CA VAL A 242 33.72 2.77 6.60
C VAL A 242 33.12 1.79 5.62
N ILE A 243 32.78 0.60 6.11
CA ILE A 243 31.84 -0.31 5.46
C ILE A 243 30.86 -0.76 6.54
N GLY A 244 29.57 -0.76 6.26
CA GLY A 244 28.60 -1.29 7.20
C GLY A 244 27.37 -1.86 6.52
N ASP A 245 26.64 -2.67 7.26
CA ASP A 245 25.39 -3.30 6.85
C ASP A 245 24.41 -3.33 8.02
N VAL A 246 23.18 -2.94 7.74
CA VAL A 246 22.08 -2.86 8.70
C VAL A 246 21.24 -4.12 8.64
N ALA A 247 21.00 -4.73 9.79
CA ALA A 247 20.07 -5.83 9.92
C ALA A 247 18.65 -5.42 9.50
N GLY A 248 18.10 -6.12 8.52
CA GLY A 248 16.75 -5.89 7.99
C GLY A 248 16.77 -5.64 6.48
N LYS A 249 15.66 -5.10 5.97
CA LYS A 249 15.52 -4.73 4.55
C LYS A 249 14.46 -3.64 4.37
N GLY A 250 14.47 -3.00 3.21
CA GLY A 250 13.49 -1.99 2.87
C GLY A 250 13.76 -0.65 3.56
N LEU A 251 12.74 0.21 3.57
CA LEU A 251 12.86 1.60 4.03
C LEU A 251 13.35 1.77 5.48
N PRO A 252 12.91 0.97 6.48
CA PRO A 252 13.41 1.09 7.84
C PRO A 252 14.93 0.86 7.95
N ALA A 253 15.46 -0.15 7.25
CA ALA A 253 16.90 -0.45 7.24
C ALA A 253 17.69 0.67 6.56
N ALA A 254 17.18 1.22 5.44
CA ALA A 254 17.82 2.32 4.73
C ALA A 254 17.87 3.63 5.55
N LEU A 255 16.82 3.92 6.31
CA LEU A 255 16.80 5.08 7.22
C LEU A 255 17.78 4.88 8.38
N PHE A 256 17.81 3.68 8.97
CA PHE A 256 18.73 3.36 10.04
C PHE A 256 20.19 3.33 9.57
N MET A 257 20.43 2.92 8.32
CA MET A 257 21.72 3.05 7.63
C MET A 257 22.15 4.52 7.60
N ALA A 258 21.28 5.41 7.09
CA ALA A 258 21.59 6.82 6.95
C ALA A 258 21.96 7.48 8.30
N LEU A 259 21.22 7.13 9.36
CA LEU A 259 21.52 7.57 10.73
C LEU A 259 22.88 7.04 11.21
N SER A 260 23.11 5.73 11.07
CA SER A 260 24.33 5.07 11.54
C SER A 260 25.58 5.61 10.85
N ARG A 261 25.52 5.79 9.52
CA ARG A 261 26.58 6.42 8.73
C ARG A 261 26.85 7.85 9.21
N SER A 262 25.79 8.64 9.45
CA SER A 262 25.92 10.03 9.88
C SER A 262 26.55 10.14 11.27
N PHE A 263 26.16 9.28 12.21
CA PHE A 263 26.76 9.21 13.54
C PHE A 263 28.23 8.80 13.49
N LEU A 264 28.58 7.78 12.68
CA LEU A 264 29.96 7.35 12.55
C LEU A 264 30.83 8.46 11.95
N ARG A 265 30.36 9.08 10.86
CA ARG A 265 31.05 10.23 10.25
C ARG A 265 31.26 11.38 11.24
N ALA A 266 30.24 11.72 12.03
CA ALA A 266 30.34 12.79 13.01
C ALA A 266 31.37 12.48 14.12
N GLU A 267 31.39 11.25 14.63
CA GLU A 267 32.32 10.83 15.69
C GLU A 267 33.75 10.62 15.18
N ALA A 268 33.93 10.37 13.88
CA ALA A 268 35.22 10.16 13.26
C ALA A 268 36.04 11.45 13.08
N ILE A 269 35.38 12.59 12.80
CA ILE A 269 36.08 13.85 12.52
C ILE A 269 36.87 14.31 13.76
N GLY A 270 38.19 14.48 13.60
CA GLY A 270 39.10 14.87 14.67
C GLY A 270 39.47 13.77 15.66
N ASN A 271 38.96 12.55 15.50
CA ASN A 271 39.21 11.45 16.43
C ASN A 271 40.11 10.37 15.80
N LEU A 272 41.29 10.17 16.38
CA LEU A 272 42.30 9.25 15.85
C LEU A 272 42.20 7.83 16.41
N GLU A 273 41.36 7.59 17.41
CA GLU A 273 41.19 6.28 18.03
C GLU A 273 39.95 5.57 17.47
N VAL A 274 40.16 4.56 16.62
CA VAL A 274 39.07 3.85 15.93
C VAL A 274 38.11 3.18 16.90
N LYS A 275 38.62 2.59 17.99
CA LYS A 275 37.77 1.99 19.05
C LYS A 275 36.83 3.03 19.66
N THR A 276 37.32 4.23 19.90
CA THR A 276 36.58 5.30 20.60
C THR A 276 35.49 5.85 19.69
N VAL A 277 35.76 5.96 18.39
CA VAL A 277 34.73 6.28 17.39
C VAL A 277 33.62 5.22 17.43
N MET A 278 33.98 3.94 17.34
CA MET A 278 33.00 2.84 17.34
C MET A 278 32.17 2.78 18.62
N GLU A 279 32.77 2.97 19.80
CA GLU A 279 32.06 3.02 21.08
C GLU A 279 31.06 4.18 21.18
N LYS A 280 31.45 5.37 20.71
CA LYS A 280 30.55 6.54 20.72
C LYS A 280 29.43 6.39 19.70
N THR A 281 29.75 5.95 18.48
CA THR A 281 28.75 5.62 17.47
C THR A 281 27.78 4.56 17.99
N ASN A 282 28.27 3.52 18.65
CA ASN A 282 27.43 2.47 19.23
C ASN A 282 26.41 3.02 20.23
N ARG A 283 26.79 3.98 21.09
CA ARG A 283 25.87 4.61 22.04
C ARG A 283 24.74 5.36 21.35
N LEU A 284 25.05 6.09 20.27
CA LEU A 284 24.05 6.82 19.48
C LEU A 284 23.12 5.84 18.74
N VAL A 285 23.71 4.87 18.03
CA VAL A 285 22.97 3.85 17.28
C VAL A 285 22.07 3.02 18.22
N SER A 286 22.56 2.64 19.40
CA SER A 286 21.77 1.88 20.39
C SER A 286 20.59 2.68 20.96
N GLY A 287 20.71 4.01 21.03
CA GLY A 287 19.62 4.89 21.48
C GLY A 287 18.44 4.93 20.51
N ASP A 288 18.71 4.78 19.21
CA ASP A 288 17.71 4.85 18.14
C ASP A 288 17.34 3.46 17.57
N ALA A 289 18.03 2.40 18.01
CA ALA A 289 17.77 1.03 17.59
C ALA A 289 16.38 0.57 18.08
N ARG A 290 15.56 0.07 17.16
CA ARG A 290 14.34 -0.68 17.50
C ARG A 290 14.69 -2.15 17.71
N GLU A 291 13.80 -2.89 18.36
CA GLU A 291 13.99 -4.31 18.65
C GLU A 291 14.39 -5.09 17.39
N GLY A 292 15.56 -5.75 17.43
CA GLY A 292 16.11 -6.53 16.32
C GLY A 292 16.92 -5.74 15.27
N MET A 293 17.03 -4.41 15.35
CA MET A 293 17.90 -3.63 14.46
C MET A 293 19.29 -3.45 15.06
N PHE A 294 20.32 -3.76 14.27
CA PHE A 294 21.72 -3.54 14.58
C PHE A 294 22.50 -3.29 13.29
N VAL A 295 23.73 -2.79 13.42
CA VAL A 295 24.61 -2.49 12.28
C VAL A 295 25.93 -3.22 12.46
N THR A 296 26.27 -4.08 11.51
CA THR A 296 27.65 -4.56 11.42
C THR A 296 28.48 -3.48 10.75
N ALA A 297 29.64 -3.14 11.30
CA ALA A 297 30.48 -2.08 10.73
C ALA A 297 31.96 -2.40 10.83
N PHE A 298 32.70 -1.97 9.83
CA PHE A 298 34.16 -1.92 9.80
C PHE A 298 34.57 -0.46 9.65
N TYR A 299 35.50 -0.01 10.51
CA TYR A 299 36.05 1.35 10.45
C TYR A 299 37.57 1.29 10.51
N ALA A 300 38.23 2.01 9.61
CA ALA A 300 39.68 2.13 9.59
C ALA A 300 40.15 3.56 9.33
N ILE A 301 41.33 3.92 9.84
CA ILE A 301 41.99 5.19 9.58
C ILE A 301 43.34 4.90 8.92
N LEU A 302 43.53 5.42 7.70
CA LEU A 302 44.79 5.41 6.99
C LEU A 302 45.59 6.66 7.32
N ASP A 303 46.78 6.48 7.86
CA ASP A 303 47.80 7.52 7.95
C ASP A 303 48.62 7.55 6.65
N ILE A 304 48.40 8.58 5.83
CA ILE A 304 49.03 8.70 4.51
C ILE A 304 50.56 8.85 4.66
N VAL A 305 50.99 9.65 5.64
CA VAL A 305 52.40 9.96 5.87
C VAL A 305 53.10 8.81 6.58
N GLY A 306 52.46 8.29 7.63
CA GLY A 306 52.98 7.19 8.43
C GLY A 306 52.88 5.82 7.75
N LYS A 307 52.11 5.70 6.66
CA LYS A 307 51.81 4.45 5.93
C LYS A 307 51.34 3.32 6.83
N ASN A 308 50.49 3.66 7.80
CA ASN A 308 49.88 2.69 8.71
C ASN A 308 48.35 2.79 8.61
N LEU A 309 47.69 1.67 8.90
CA LEU A 309 46.25 1.54 8.92
C LEU A 309 45.88 1.08 10.33
N ARG A 310 45.02 1.85 11.01
CA ARG A 310 44.40 1.45 12.28
C ARG A 310 42.97 1.04 12.02
N LEU A 311 42.50 -0.05 12.60
CA LEU A 311 41.18 -0.58 12.27
C LEU A 311 40.42 -1.16 13.46
N SER A 312 39.10 -1.12 13.36
CA SER A 312 38.14 -1.67 14.32
C SER A 312 36.95 -2.29 13.59
N ASN A 313 36.36 -3.34 14.16
CA ASN A 313 35.30 -4.12 13.54
C ASN A 313 34.23 -4.41 14.59
N ALA A 314 33.00 -4.08 14.25
CA ALA A 314 31.78 -4.30 15.01
C ALA A 314 30.95 -5.40 14.37
N GLY A 315 31.45 -6.64 14.38
CA GLY A 315 30.74 -7.81 13.87
C GLY A 315 30.54 -7.86 12.35
N HIS A 316 31.24 -7.04 11.58
CA HIS A 316 31.26 -7.11 10.13
C HIS A 316 32.24 -8.19 9.65
N ASN A 317 32.10 -8.62 8.39
CA ASN A 317 33.00 -9.61 7.82
C ASN A 317 34.47 -9.11 7.91
N PRO A 318 35.43 -9.97 8.30
CA PRO A 318 36.84 -9.58 8.37
C PRO A 318 37.33 -9.07 7.00
N PRO A 319 38.01 -7.92 6.94
CA PRO A 319 38.59 -7.45 5.69
C PRO A 319 39.77 -8.33 5.29
N LEU A 320 40.03 -8.36 3.99
CA LEU A 320 41.10 -9.13 3.38
C LEU A 320 42.31 -8.24 3.09
N LEU A 321 43.48 -8.62 3.60
CA LEU A 321 44.76 -8.01 3.26
C LEU A 321 45.48 -8.89 2.24
N PHE A 322 45.73 -8.35 1.05
CA PHE A 322 46.46 -9.05 0.00
C PHE A 322 47.93 -8.63 -0.01
N HIS A 323 48.82 -9.61 0.11
CA HIS A 323 50.28 -9.41 0.11
C HIS A 323 50.83 -9.64 -1.30
N SER A 324 51.09 -8.57 -2.06
CA SER A 324 51.55 -8.69 -3.46
C SER A 324 52.90 -9.39 -3.62
N SER A 325 53.75 -9.36 -2.59
CA SER A 325 55.06 -10.02 -2.60
C SER A 325 54.97 -11.54 -2.50
N THR A 326 53.97 -12.08 -1.81
CA THR A 326 53.77 -13.52 -1.62
C THR A 326 52.61 -14.08 -2.44
N GLY A 327 51.69 -13.22 -2.89
CA GLY A 327 50.44 -13.62 -3.53
C GLY A 327 49.40 -14.17 -2.55
N GLU A 328 49.63 -14.05 -1.24
CA GLU A 328 48.75 -14.57 -0.20
C GLU A 328 47.72 -13.54 0.26
N CYS A 329 46.59 -14.03 0.77
CA CYS A 329 45.52 -13.21 1.31
C CYS A 329 45.29 -13.58 2.78
N GLU A 330 45.31 -12.58 3.66
CA GLU A 330 45.13 -12.70 5.10
C GLU A 330 43.80 -12.06 5.51
N GLU A 331 43.00 -12.77 6.31
CA GLU A 331 41.82 -12.19 6.96
C GLU A 331 42.23 -11.43 8.23
N LEU A 332 41.94 -10.13 8.30
CA LEU A 332 42.20 -9.33 9.49
C LEU A 332 41.05 -9.51 10.50
N ARG A 333 41.05 -10.66 11.17
CA ARG A 333 40.04 -10.99 12.19
C ARG A 333 40.22 -10.13 13.43
N MET A 334 39.10 -9.65 13.94
CA MET A 334 38.99 -8.95 15.22
C MET A 334 37.69 -9.30 15.89
N ASP A 335 37.68 -9.28 17.21
CA ASP A 335 36.45 -9.48 17.95
C ASP A 335 35.70 -8.15 18.06
N GLY A 336 34.38 -8.25 17.94
CA GLY A 336 33.48 -7.12 18.12
C GLY A 336 32.04 -7.56 17.89
N ILE A 337 31.11 -6.89 18.53
CA ILE A 337 29.68 -7.13 18.36
C ILE A 337 29.07 -6.05 17.49
N ALA A 338 27.97 -6.33 16.79
CA ALA A 338 27.31 -5.32 15.98
C ALA A 338 26.94 -4.07 16.79
N LEU A 339 27.08 -2.89 16.15
CA LEU A 339 26.62 -1.62 16.71
C LEU A 339 25.11 -1.68 16.94
N GLY A 340 24.62 -1.11 18.03
CA GLY A 340 23.20 -1.11 18.39
C GLY A 340 22.71 -2.36 19.11
N ALA A 341 23.51 -3.45 19.12
CA ALA A 341 23.10 -4.68 19.80
C ALA A 341 23.15 -4.55 21.33
N PHE A 342 24.20 -3.90 21.86
CA PHE A 342 24.37 -3.66 23.30
C PHE A 342 25.02 -2.30 23.54
N ALA A 343 24.37 -1.44 24.34
CA ALA A 343 24.81 -0.06 24.55
C ALA A 343 26.23 0.07 25.15
N GLU A 344 26.64 -0.89 25.98
CA GLU A 344 27.96 -0.89 26.66
C GLU A 344 29.02 -1.76 25.95
N ALA A 345 28.78 -2.12 24.67
CA ALA A 345 29.77 -2.86 23.89
C ALA A 345 31.11 -2.12 23.80
N ARG A 346 32.20 -2.88 23.91
CA ARG A 346 33.58 -2.41 23.70
C ARG A 346 34.13 -2.98 22.42
N PHE A 347 35.03 -2.22 21.79
CA PHE A 347 35.61 -2.56 20.50
C PHE A 347 37.13 -2.67 20.57
N GLN A 348 37.68 -3.58 19.77
CA GLN A 348 39.12 -3.75 19.63
C GLN A 348 39.69 -2.77 18.60
N GLU A 349 40.99 -2.51 18.70
CA GLU A 349 41.77 -1.76 17.73
C GLU A 349 43.01 -2.57 17.36
N LYS A 350 43.36 -2.59 16.09
CA LYS A 350 44.59 -3.19 15.55
C LYS A 350 45.34 -2.20 14.69
#